data_AF-A0A954WU77-F1
#
_entry.id   AF-A0A954WU77-F1
#
_cell.length_a   1.000
_cell.length_b   1.000
_cell.length_c   1.000
_cell.angle_alpha   90.00
_cell.angle_beta   90.00
_cell.angle_gamma   90.00
#
_symmetry.space_group_name_H-M   'P 1'
#
loop_
_entity.id
_entity.type
_entity.pdbx_description
1 polymer ?
#
loop_
_entity_poly.entity_id
_entity_poly.type
_entity_poly.pdbx_seq_one_letter_code
_entity_poly.pdbx_strand_id
1 'polypeptide(L)'
;MFLLILCVNFGTLGADENRMPSIVGPFLQEMRTFYSEQDGLADVDVQRIAIDSARRVYARTESGDFEFRNGQWAALGKPTNPFRTDMELDEISKSAGLGQALSVARDATSTPVYGTTEGLFFTSGAKFEQQFPEHGNRRWAPTNVRVDYDGLGRLWFCSKQGVGCFADGEWTLHTGADGLPYDDLTSIACSNDGTVWCGTTKGVVRFDGQNWAYRQGKRWLPNDDVRDIAIDADGNAWIATAGGIAFIYFKPMTLAEKAEYYETEIDRFHRRTKFGYVIEAHAPVPGGKQNLRLGASDNDGLWTSMYGAGECFAYGATKSPESKQRAKRAFEALRFLSEAPKGSKHAPPDGFIARTVLETTAPDPNLGSYTLEAQRRFRSDDGYWRVYEPRWPKSADGEYYWKSDTSSDELDGH
;
A
#
# COMPACT_ATOMS: atom_id res chain seq x y z
N MET A 1 -9.68 -22.02 -9.61
CA MET A 1 -9.77 -22.39 -8.17
C MET A 1 -8.41 -22.17 -7.51
N PHE A 2 -8.11 -20.92 -7.13
CA PHE A 2 -6.93 -20.59 -6.33
C PHE A 2 -7.40 -20.49 -4.88
N LEU A 3 -7.11 -21.53 -4.10
CA LEU A 3 -7.27 -21.49 -2.65
C LEU A 3 -6.26 -20.46 -2.13
N LEU A 4 -6.75 -19.38 -1.52
CA LEU A 4 -5.91 -18.39 -0.84
C LEU A 4 -5.29 -19.09 0.37
N ILE A 5 -4.12 -19.70 0.18
CA ILE A 5 -3.31 -20.23 1.28
C ILE A 5 -2.80 -19.00 2.03
N LEU A 6 -3.30 -18.80 3.24
CA LEU A 6 -2.65 -17.95 4.23
C LEU A 6 -1.26 -18.56 4.47
N CYS A 7 -0.24 -18.05 3.77
CA CYS A 7 1.15 -18.42 4.03
C CYS A 7 1.58 -17.77 5.35
N VAL A 8 1.12 -18.34 6.46
CA VAL A 8 1.86 -18.24 7.71
C VAL A 8 3.06 -19.17 7.53
N ASN A 9 4.26 -18.61 7.62
CA ASN A 9 5.51 -19.34 7.47
C ASN A 9 5.65 -20.28 8.67
N PHE A 10 5.11 -21.50 8.56
CA PHE A 10 5.33 -22.55 9.54
C PHE A 10 6.76 -23.07 9.35
N GLY A 11 7.71 -22.40 9.99
CA GLY A 11 9.00 -22.99 10.29
C GLY A 11 8.78 -24.35 10.96
N THR A 12 9.65 -25.31 10.66
CA THR A 12 9.59 -26.70 11.09
C THR A 12 9.23 -26.86 12.57
N LEU A 13 7.95 -27.09 12.84
CA LEU A 13 7.43 -27.38 14.18
C LEU A 13 7.01 -28.85 14.21
N GLY A 14 7.39 -29.53 15.29
CA GLY A 14 7.22 -30.97 15.47
C GLY A 14 5.76 -31.40 15.37
N ALA A 15 5.55 -32.68 15.08
CA ALA A 15 4.26 -33.30 14.75
C ALA A 15 3.12 -33.15 15.80
N ASP A 16 3.36 -32.48 16.93
CA ASP A 16 2.38 -32.25 18.01
C ASP A 16 1.71 -30.85 18.02
N GLU A 17 2.11 -29.91 17.14
CA GLU A 17 1.56 -28.54 17.13
C GLU A 17 0.38 -28.31 16.16
N ASN A 18 -0.13 -29.37 15.52
CA ASN A 18 -1.24 -29.30 14.55
C ASN A 18 -2.65 -29.17 15.18
N ARG A 19 -2.78 -28.57 16.37
CA ARG A 19 -4.10 -28.33 16.98
C ARG A 19 -4.68 -27.01 16.48
N MET A 20 -5.42 -27.11 15.38
CA MET A 20 -6.41 -26.08 15.06
C MET A 20 -7.60 -26.18 16.04
N PRO A 21 -8.07 -25.04 16.58
CA PRO A 21 -7.63 -23.68 16.32
C PRO A 21 -6.39 -23.26 17.15
N SER A 22 -5.43 -22.59 16.50
CA SER A 22 -4.29 -21.96 17.17
C SER A 22 -4.69 -20.60 17.78
N ILE A 23 -4.25 -20.34 19.01
CA ILE A 23 -4.46 -19.05 19.67
C ILE A 23 -3.38 -18.09 19.17
N VAL A 24 -3.80 -17.06 18.44
CA VAL A 24 -2.91 -15.99 17.98
C VAL A 24 -3.03 -14.82 18.97
N GLY A 25 -1.92 -14.50 19.65
CA GLY A 25 -1.84 -13.31 20.50
C GLY A 25 -1.90 -12.01 19.69
N PRO A 26 -1.80 -10.84 20.36
CA PRO A 26 -1.66 -9.57 19.65
C PRO A 26 -0.47 -9.61 18.68
N PHE A 27 -0.66 -9.02 17.50
CA PHE A 27 0.38 -8.86 16.50
C PHE A 27 0.46 -7.39 16.07
N LEU A 28 1.61 -7.00 15.53
CA LEU A 28 1.81 -5.67 14.98
C LEU A 28 1.18 -5.59 13.59
N GLN A 29 0.01 -4.97 13.49
CA GLN A 29 -0.61 -4.67 12.21
C GLN A 29 0.02 -3.41 11.64
N GLU A 30 0.56 -3.52 10.44
CA GLU A 30 1.03 -2.37 9.68
C GLU A 30 -0.16 -1.51 9.22
N MET A 31 -0.08 -0.22 9.51
CA MET A 31 -1.07 0.81 9.24
C MET A 31 -0.40 1.96 8.48
N ARG A 32 -1.20 2.85 7.90
CA ARG A 32 -0.68 4.02 7.19
C ARG A 32 -1.63 5.21 7.26
N THR A 33 -1.05 6.40 7.20
CA THR A 33 -1.72 7.69 7.07
C THR A 33 -1.02 8.49 5.96
N PHE A 34 -1.78 9.30 5.20
CA PHE A 34 -1.23 10.21 4.20
C PHE A 34 -1.39 11.66 4.67
N TYR A 35 -0.41 12.49 4.32
CA TYR A 35 -0.46 13.93 4.54
C TYR A 35 -0.24 14.68 3.21
N SER A 36 -1.02 15.74 3.03
CA SER A 36 -1.12 16.55 1.81
C SER A 36 -1.30 18.02 2.15
N GLU A 37 -1.66 18.85 1.15
CA GLU A 37 -2.03 20.26 1.36
C GLU A 37 -3.21 20.43 2.33
N GLN A 38 -4.13 19.46 2.37
CA GLN A 38 -5.27 19.47 3.31
C GLN A 38 -4.83 19.35 4.77
N ASP A 39 -3.61 18.88 5.00
CA ASP A 39 -3.02 18.67 6.31
C ASP A 39 -1.99 19.75 6.66
N GLY A 40 -1.90 20.83 5.88
CA GLY A 40 -1.09 22.01 6.18
C GLY A 40 0.24 22.13 5.42
N LEU A 41 0.57 21.20 4.53
CA LEU A 41 1.67 21.39 3.58
C LEU A 41 1.31 22.50 2.58
N ALA A 42 2.28 23.29 2.11
CA ALA A 42 2.01 24.29 1.07
C ALA A 42 2.01 23.70 -0.35
N ASP A 43 2.69 22.58 -0.54
CA ASP A 43 2.70 21.79 -1.77
C ASP A 43 3.00 20.32 -1.44
N VAL A 44 2.70 19.42 -2.38
CA VAL A 44 2.80 17.97 -2.16
C VAL A 44 4.12 17.36 -2.65
N ASP A 45 5.01 18.13 -3.32
CA ASP A 45 6.30 17.59 -3.75
C ASP A 45 7.30 17.65 -2.59
N VAL A 46 7.23 16.65 -1.71
CA VAL A 46 8.08 16.59 -0.53
C VAL A 46 9.43 16.01 -0.90
N GLN A 47 10.45 16.84 -0.80
CA GLN A 47 11.80 16.52 -1.24
C GLN A 47 12.62 15.83 -0.16
N ARG A 48 12.41 16.21 1.12
CA ARG A 48 13.15 15.68 2.26
C ARG A 48 12.26 15.50 3.49
N ILE A 49 12.59 14.52 4.31
CA ILE A 49 11.95 14.27 5.61
C ILE A 49 13.03 13.99 6.65
N ALA A 50 12.87 14.54 7.84
CA ALA A 50 13.84 14.35 8.92
C ALA A 50 13.15 14.30 10.29
N ILE A 51 13.82 13.65 11.23
CA ILE A 51 13.42 13.62 12.64
C ILE A 51 14.61 14.11 13.46
N ASP A 52 14.38 15.08 14.34
CA ASP A 52 15.45 15.58 15.21
C ASP A 52 15.57 14.78 16.51
N SER A 53 16.60 15.09 17.31
CA SER A 53 16.84 14.45 18.61
C SER A 53 15.73 14.68 19.64
N ALA A 54 14.85 15.66 19.43
CA ALA A 54 13.67 15.91 20.24
C ALA A 54 12.42 15.17 19.70
N ARG A 55 12.59 14.25 18.74
CA ARG A 55 11.54 13.47 18.06
C ARG A 55 10.54 14.33 17.28
N ARG A 56 10.93 15.54 16.86
CA ARG A 56 10.10 16.39 16.00
C ARG A 56 10.32 16.02 14.54
N VAL A 57 9.24 15.93 13.79
CA VAL A 57 9.26 15.54 12.38
C VAL A 57 9.19 16.79 11.50
N TYR A 58 10.08 16.84 10.51
CA TYR A 58 10.24 17.95 9.59
C TYR A 58 10.13 17.47 8.15
N ALA A 59 9.49 18.27 7.32
CA ALA A 59 9.42 18.07 5.86
C ALA A 59 9.97 19.30 5.15
N ARG A 60 10.61 19.10 4.00
CA ARG A 60 11.03 20.17 3.09
C ARG A 60 10.37 19.99 1.74
N THR A 61 9.81 21.07 1.24
CA THR A 61 9.29 21.20 -0.12
C THR A 61 9.97 22.38 -0.82
N GLU A 62 9.63 22.65 -2.08
CA GLU A 62 10.10 23.86 -2.77
C GLU A 62 9.63 25.14 -2.07
N SER A 63 8.45 25.11 -1.43
CA SER A 63 7.87 26.25 -0.71
C SER A 63 8.51 26.51 0.66
N GLY A 64 9.31 25.59 1.19
CA GLY A 64 10.04 25.76 2.45
C GLY A 64 9.98 24.55 3.39
N ASP A 65 10.29 24.81 4.66
CA ASP A 65 10.33 23.78 5.71
C ASP A 65 9.03 23.78 6.52
N PHE A 66 8.60 22.61 6.96
CA PHE A 66 7.39 22.39 7.76
C PHE A 66 7.72 21.52 8.97
N GLU A 67 7.06 21.75 10.09
CA GLU A 67 7.10 20.88 11.27
C GLU A 67 5.74 20.22 11.49
N PHE A 68 5.74 18.92 11.76
CA PHE A 68 4.52 18.20 12.11
C PHE A 68 4.15 18.44 13.57
N ARG A 69 2.96 19.00 13.83
CA ARG A 69 2.45 19.35 15.16
C ARG A 69 0.97 19.00 15.24
N ASN A 70 0.60 18.20 16.25
CA ASN A 70 -0.79 17.88 16.57
C ASN A 70 -1.62 17.36 15.36
N GLY A 71 -1.02 16.52 14.52
CA GLY A 71 -1.72 15.96 13.36
C GLY A 71 -1.69 16.82 12.09
N GLN A 72 -1.00 17.96 12.09
CA GLN A 72 -0.95 18.91 10.98
C GLN A 72 0.48 19.40 10.73
N TRP A 73 0.76 19.85 9.51
CA TRP A 73 2.00 20.47 9.11
C TRP A 73 1.92 21.99 9.28
N ALA A 74 2.92 22.59 9.92
CA ALA A 74 3.02 24.03 10.12
C ALA A 74 4.27 24.57 9.44
N ALA A 75 4.09 25.54 8.53
CA ALA A 75 5.20 26.20 7.85
C ALA A 75 6.15 26.89 8.84
N LEU A 76 7.44 26.75 8.61
CA LEU A 76 8.50 27.39 9.38
C LEU A 76 8.98 28.62 8.61
N GLY A 77 8.84 29.80 9.21
CA GLY A 77 9.20 31.07 8.56
C GLY A 77 10.71 31.27 8.31
N LYS A 78 11.57 30.35 8.77
CA LYS A 78 12.99 30.28 8.44
C LYS A 78 13.40 28.80 8.33
N PRO A 79 14.33 28.44 7.42
CA PRO A 79 14.84 27.08 7.32
C PRO A 79 15.36 26.62 8.68
N THR A 80 14.81 25.53 9.19
CA THR A 80 15.28 24.92 10.44
C THR A 80 16.44 23.97 10.17
N ASN A 81 17.14 23.60 11.24
CA ASN A 81 18.39 22.86 11.21
C ASN A 81 18.28 21.33 11.43
N PRO A 82 17.29 20.58 10.87
CA PRO A 82 17.44 19.13 10.75
C PRO A 82 18.10 18.72 9.42
N PHE A 83 18.18 19.64 8.44
CA PHE A 83 18.74 19.39 7.11
C PHE A 83 20.12 20.05 6.86
N ARG A 84 20.76 20.73 7.84
CA ARG A 84 22.05 21.42 7.56
C ARG A 84 23.24 20.47 7.46
N THR A 85 23.12 19.22 7.93
CA THR A 85 24.15 18.20 7.70
C THR A 85 24.51 18.12 6.22
N ASP A 86 23.57 18.31 5.30
CA ASP A 86 23.81 18.21 3.86
C ASP A 86 24.69 19.33 3.28
N MET A 87 24.63 20.55 3.82
CA MET A 87 25.43 21.68 3.30
C MET A 87 26.92 21.53 3.64
N GLU A 88 27.25 21.15 4.88
CA GLU A 88 28.64 20.91 5.27
C GLU A 88 29.22 19.69 4.55
N LEU A 89 28.40 18.67 4.28
CA LEU A 89 28.80 17.49 3.52
C LEU A 89 29.10 17.81 2.05
N ASP A 90 28.29 18.66 1.41
CA ASP A 90 28.51 19.09 0.03
C ASP A 90 29.80 19.90 -0.13
N GLU A 91 30.15 20.72 0.86
CA GLU A 91 31.43 21.45 0.84
C GLU A 91 32.62 20.50 0.96
N ILE A 92 32.55 19.54 1.89
CA ILE A 92 33.59 18.52 2.08
C ILE A 92 33.74 17.68 0.82
N SER A 93 32.65 17.17 0.24
CA SER A 93 32.70 16.28 -0.92
C SER A 93 33.25 16.98 -2.16
N LYS A 94 32.87 18.25 -2.38
CA LYS A 94 33.43 19.10 -3.45
C LYS A 94 34.93 19.32 -3.26
N SER A 95 35.35 19.65 -2.04
CA SER A 95 36.78 19.90 -1.74
C SER A 95 37.65 18.65 -1.90
N ALA A 96 37.09 17.47 -1.64
CA ALA A 96 37.77 16.18 -1.73
C ALA A 96 37.63 15.48 -3.09
N GLY A 97 36.87 16.04 -4.03
CA GLY A 97 36.69 15.48 -5.38
C GLY A 97 35.85 14.20 -5.42
N LEU A 98 34.91 14.01 -4.49
CA LEU A 98 34.12 12.78 -4.32
C LEU A 98 32.81 12.76 -5.13
N GLY A 99 32.58 13.82 -5.92
CA GLY A 99 31.26 14.13 -6.48
C GLY A 99 30.30 14.76 -5.45
N GLN A 100 29.01 14.77 -5.79
CA GLN A 100 27.98 15.29 -4.88
C GLN A 100 27.73 14.28 -3.75
N ALA A 101 27.77 14.74 -2.50
CA ALA A 101 27.37 13.93 -1.36
C ALA A 101 25.85 13.73 -1.38
N LEU A 102 25.42 12.50 -1.21
CA LEU A 102 24.01 12.12 -1.26
C LEU A 102 23.48 11.68 0.11
N SER A 103 24.38 11.20 0.98
CA SER A 103 24.10 10.87 2.38
C SER A 103 25.41 10.69 3.15
N VAL A 104 25.34 10.83 4.47
CA VAL A 104 26.41 10.45 5.39
C VAL A 104 25.84 9.57 6.49
N ALA A 105 26.56 8.50 6.81
CA ALA A 105 26.25 7.63 7.94
C ALA A 105 27.33 7.79 9.01
N ARG A 106 26.92 7.92 10.28
CA ARG A 106 27.82 8.03 11.43
C ARG A 106 27.34 7.07 12.52
N ASP A 107 28.17 6.13 12.92
CA ASP A 107 27.95 5.42 14.18
C ASP A 107 28.47 6.27 15.35
N ALA A 108 27.97 6.03 16.57
CA ALA A 108 28.35 6.73 17.80
C ALA A 108 29.85 6.66 18.12
N THR A 109 30.59 5.74 17.48
CA THR A 109 32.04 5.55 17.68
C THR A 109 32.87 5.65 16.40
N SER A 110 32.24 5.83 15.22
CA SER A 110 32.91 5.65 13.92
C SER A 110 33.28 6.96 13.20
N THR A 111 34.21 6.81 12.26
CA THR A 111 34.51 7.82 11.22
C THR A 111 33.34 7.86 10.22
N PRO A 112 32.94 9.04 9.70
CA PRO A 112 31.81 9.16 8.78
C PRO A 112 31.99 8.37 7.48
N VAL A 113 30.92 7.74 7.01
CA VAL A 113 30.84 7.06 5.72
C VAL A 113 30.01 7.89 4.76
N TYR A 114 30.49 8.06 3.53
CA TYR A 114 29.88 8.93 2.53
C TYR A 114 29.36 8.11 1.35
N GLY A 115 28.07 8.27 1.06
CA GLY A 115 27.49 7.85 -0.22
C GLY A 115 27.40 9.06 -1.15
N THR A 116 27.94 8.93 -2.36
CA THR A 116 28.02 10.04 -3.34
C THR A 116 27.53 9.61 -4.72
N THR A 117 27.48 10.55 -5.66
CA THR A 117 27.21 10.25 -7.07
C THR A 117 28.25 9.31 -7.66
N GLU A 118 29.50 9.40 -7.21
CA GLU A 118 30.64 8.64 -7.76
C GLU A 118 30.94 7.35 -6.99
N GLY A 119 30.48 7.21 -5.74
CA GLY A 119 30.56 5.93 -5.04
C GLY A 119 30.44 5.98 -3.53
N LEU A 120 30.95 4.91 -2.90
CA LEU A 120 30.98 4.72 -1.45
C LEU A 120 32.38 5.04 -0.93
N PHE A 121 32.50 5.90 0.07
CA PHE A 121 33.78 6.33 0.61
C PHE A 121 33.81 6.18 2.14
N PHE A 122 34.85 5.51 2.62
CA PHE A 122 35.17 5.48 4.05
C PHE A 122 36.18 6.58 4.35
N THR A 123 36.13 7.11 5.56
CA THR A 123 37.10 8.12 6.02
C THR A 123 38.12 7.51 6.96
N SER A 124 39.37 7.91 6.77
CA SER A 124 40.50 7.57 7.64
C SER A 124 41.29 8.85 7.92
N GLY A 125 40.98 9.51 9.04
CA GLY A 125 41.44 10.87 9.33
C GLY A 125 40.90 11.86 8.30
N ALA A 126 41.79 12.53 7.54
CA ALA A 126 41.43 13.47 6.48
C ALA A 126 41.37 12.82 5.07
N LYS A 127 41.63 11.52 4.96
CA LYS A 127 41.63 10.79 3.68
C LYS A 127 40.27 10.14 3.43
N PHE A 128 39.89 10.11 2.16
CA PHE A 128 38.72 9.41 1.65
C PHE A 128 39.18 8.20 0.84
N GLU A 129 38.68 7.03 1.20
CA GLU A 129 39.02 5.76 0.55
C GLU A 129 37.77 5.19 -0.09
N GLN A 130 37.76 5.13 -1.43
CA GLN A 130 36.66 4.54 -2.17
C GLN A 130 36.58 3.04 -1.89
N GLN A 131 35.38 2.57 -1.58
CA GLN A 131 35.11 1.18 -1.28
C GLN A 131 34.52 0.45 -2.48
N PHE A 132 34.93 -0.79 -2.66
CA PHE A 132 34.45 -1.69 -3.71
C PHE A 132 33.93 -2.98 -3.05
N PRO A 133 32.67 -2.99 -2.57
CA PRO A 133 32.10 -4.12 -1.83
C PRO A 133 32.21 -5.46 -2.58
N GLU A 134 32.57 -6.52 -1.86
CA GLU A 134 32.79 -7.88 -2.39
C GLU A 134 32.03 -8.92 -1.58
N HIS A 135 31.22 -9.76 -2.22
CA HIS A 135 30.49 -10.85 -1.58
C HIS A 135 30.51 -12.11 -2.46
N GLY A 136 31.34 -13.09 -2.09
CA GLY A 136 31.62 -14.26 -2.90
C GLY A 136 32.25 -13.86 -4.24
N ASN A 137 31.59 -14.19 -5.35
CA ASN A 137 32.07 -13.84 -6.70
C ASN A 137 31.58 -12.46 -7.20
N ARG A 138 30.82 -11.72 -6.37
CA ARG A 138 30.29 -10.40 -6.72
C ARG A 138 31.23 -9.32 -6.21
N ARG A 139 31.60 -8.38 -7.07
CA ARG A 139 32.33 -7.16 -6.72
C ARG A 139 31.65 -5.96 -7.34
N TRP A 140 31.34 -4.94 -6.54
CA TRP A 140 30.65 -3.74 -7.01
C TRP A 140 31.56 -2.51 -6.96
N ALA A 141 31.42 -1.68 -8.00
CA ALA A 141 31.85 -0.29 -8.00
C ALA A 141 30.58 0.57 -8.01
N PRO A 142 29.93 0.75 -6.84
CA PRO A 142 28.63 1.38 -6.78
C PRO A 142 28.73 2.87 -7.10
N THR A 143 27.67 3.43 -7.68
CA THR A 143 27.50 4.87 -7.95
C THR A 143 26.10 5.29 -7.49
N ASN A 144 25.88 6.59 -7.27
CA ASN A 144 24.63 7.11 -6.69
C ASN A 144 24.28 6.45 -5.37
N VAL A 145 25.25 6.40 -4.46
CA VAL A 145 25.17 5.62 -3.23
C VAL A 145 24.44 6.41 -2.15
N ARG A 146 23.50 5.77 -1.44
CA ARG A 146 23.03 6.24 -0.13
C ARG A 146 23.49 5.28 0.95
N VAL A 147 23.75 5.79 2.16
CA VAL A 147 24.25 5.02 3.29
C VAL A 147 23.49 5.38 4.57
N ASP A 148 23.32 4.38 5.43
CA ASP A 148 22.82 4.57 6.80
C ASP A 148 23.32 3.44 7.73
N TYR A 149 23.33 3.67 9.04
CA TYR A 149 23.61 2.64 10.05
C TYR A 149 22.33 2.19 10.73
N ASP A 150 22.17 0.89 10.94
CA ASP A 150 21.15 0.39 11.85
C ASP A 150 21.61 0.39 13.32
N GLY A 151 20.67 0.15 14.25
CA GLY A 151 20.99 0.11 15.68
C GLY A 151 21.83 -1.09 16.13
N LEU A 152 22.13 -2.02 15.22
CA LEU A 152 23.04 -3.14 15.46
C LEU A 152 24.48 -2.80 15.03
N GLY A 153 24.72 -1.59 14.55
CA GLY A 153 26.03 -1.12 14.09
C GLY A 153 26.40 -1.60 12.68
N ARG A 154 25.45 -2.14 11.92
CA ARG A 154 25.69 -2.58 10.54
C ARG A 154 25.52 -1.39 9.59
N LEU A 155 26.48 -1.20 8.71
CA LEU A 155 26.40 -0.18 7.66
C LEU A 155 25.60 -0.75 6.49
N TRP A 156 24.55 -0.05 6.10
CA TRP A 156 23.79 -0.34 4.90
C TRP A 156 24.06 0.69 3.81
N PHE A 157 24.07 0.25 2.56
CA PHE A 157 24.01 1.15 1.42
C PHE A 157 23.00 0.68 0.39
N CYS A 158 22.43 1.63 -0.36
CA CYS A 158 21.71 1.34 -1.60
C CYS A 158 22.36 2.06 -2.78
N SER A 159 22.31 1.43 -3.94
CA SER A 159 22.76 1.98 -5.22
C SER A 159 21.99 1.33 -6.37
N LYS A 160 22.29 1.74 -7.62
CA LYS A 160 21.70 1.12 -8.81
C LYS A 160 22.00 -0.39 -8.96
N GLN A 161 22.99 -0.92 -8.25
CA GLN A 161 23.36 -2.33 -8.27
C GLN A 161 22.56 -3.18 -7.27
N GLY A 162 21.89 -2.56 -6.30
CA GLY A 162 21.15 -3.23 -5.24
C GLY A 162 21.46 -2.65 -3.86
N VAL A 163 21.31 -3.49 -2.84
CA VAL A 163 21.52 -3.13 -1.43
C VAL A 163 22.71 -3.91 -0.89
N GLY A 164 23.61 -3.25 -0.16
CA GLY A 164 24.70 -3.92 0.55
C GLY A 164 24.66 -3.66 2.05
N CYS A 165 25.10 -4.64 2.82
CA CYS A 165 25.26 -4.59 4.27
C CYS A 165 26.70 -4.93 4.63
N PHE A 166 27.37 -4.09 5.41
CA PHE A 166 28.67 -4.35 6.00
C PHE A 166 28.52 -4.59 7.49
N ALA A 167 28.92 -5.79 7.92
CA ALA A 167 28.88 -6.23 9.30
C ALA A 167 30.10 -7.12 9.55
N ASP A 168 30.72 -7.00 10.72
CA ASP A 168 31.84 -7.85 11.15
C ASP A 168 33.01 -7.95 10.15
N GLY A 169 33.26 -6.87 9.39
CA GLY A 169 34.34 -6.81 8.41
C GLY A 169 34.00 -7.41 7.03
N GLU A 170 32.77 -7.90 6.83
CA GLU A 170 32.34 -8.56 5.60
C GLU A 170 31.15 -7.86 4.95
N TRP A 171 31.09 -7.94 3.62
CA TRP A 171 29.96 -7.44 2.83
C TRP A 171 28.99 -8.56 2.49
N THR A 172 27.70 -8.29 2.69
CA THR A 172 26.59 -9.03 2.08
C THR A 172 25.93 -8.13 1.04
N LEU A 173 25.73 -8.66 -0.17
CA LEU A 173 25.14 -7.93 -1.31
C LEU A 173 23.82 -8.58 -1.75
N HIS A 174 22.79 -7.76 -1.91
CA HIS A 174 21.42 -8.15 -2.24
C HIS A 174 20.96 -7.57 -3.57
N THR A 175 20.43 -8.44 -4.41
CA THR A 175 19.86 -8.15 -5.74
C THR A 175 18.49 -8.81 -5.88
N GLY A 176 17.86 -8.71 -7.05
CA GLY A 176 16.64 -9.46 -7.35
C GLY A 176 16.77 -10.97 -7.16
N ALA A 177 17.97 -11.54 -7.39
CA ALA A 177 18.23 -12.96 -7.14
C ALA A 177 18.20 -13.31 -5.64
N ASP A 178 18.39 -12.33 -4.77
CA ASP A 178 18.36 -12.45 -3.31
C ASP A 178 17.01 -11.98 -2.71
N GLY A 179 16.00 -11.74 -3.56
CA GLY A 179 14.65 -11.36 -3.18
C GLY A 179 14.34 -9.86 -3.16
N LEU A 180 15.31 -8.99 -3.50
CA LEU A 180 15.06 -7.54 -3.61
C LEU A 180 14.06 -7.27 -4.76
N PRO A 181 12.87 -6.72 -4.51
CA PRO A 181 11.81 -6.65 -5.52
C PRO A 181 12.01 -5.54 -6.55
N TYR A 182 12.87 -4.55 -6.27
CA TYR A 182 13.13 -3.39 -7.12
C TYR A 182 14.46 -2.74 -6.76
N ASP A 183 15.23 -2.26 -7.74
CA ASP A 183 16.63 -1.86 -7.61
C ASP A 183 16.94 -0.39 -8.00
N ASP A 184 15.96 0.37 -8.49
CA ASP A 184 16.09 1.82 -8.70
C ASP A 184 15.88 2.60 -7.39
N LEU A 185 16.87 2.47 -6.50
CA LEU A 185 16.84 2.90 -5.10
C LEU A 185 17.23 4.39 -4.98
N THR A 186 16.42 5.17 -4.26
CA THR A 186 16.54 6.64 -4.16
C THR A 186 16.98 7.11 -2.76
N SER A 187 16.62 6.36 -1.72
CA SER A 187 16.91 6.67 -0.31
C SER A 187 17.05 5.39 0.51
N ILE A 188 17.69 5.50 1.68
CA ILE A 188 17.78 4.42 2.66
C ILE A 188 17.63 5.01 4.06
N ALA A 189 16.91 4.31 4.93
CA ALA A 189 16.81 4.64 6.35
C ALA A 189 16.70 3.35 7.17
N CYS A 190 17.51 3.25 8.21
CA CYS A 190 17.59 2.08 9.08
C CYS A 190 16.92 2.37 10.43
N SER A 191 16.39 1.32 11.05
CA SER A 191 15.84 1.38 12.40
C SER A 191 16.80 0.75 13.42
N ASN A 192 16.53 1.02 14.70
CA ASN A 192 17.33 0.49 15.79
C ASN A 192 17.23 -1.05 15.93
N ASP A 193 16.15 -1.64 15.44
CA ASP A 193 15.91 -3.09 15.49
C ASP A 193 16.55 -3.86 14.32
N GLY A 194 17.26 -3.17 13.42
CA GLY A 194 17.85 -3.76 12.22
C GLY A 194 16.92 -3.82 11.01
N THR A 195 15.71 -3.27 11.10
CA THR A 195 14.84 -3.03 9.95
C THR A 195 15.47 -2.01 9.01
N VAL A 196 15.40 -2.26 7.70
CA VAL A 196 15.90 -1.34 6.67
C VAL A 196 14.76 -0.94 5.75
N TRP A 197 14.63 0.34 5.46
CA TRP A 197 13.73 0.88 4.46
C TRP A 197 14.53 1.47 3.31
N CYS A 198 14.15 1.13 2.08
CA CYS A 198 14.74 1.69 0.87
C CYS A 198 13.65 2.32 0.01
N GLY A 199 13.79 3.61 -0.29
CA GLY A 199 12.94 4.31 -1.24
C GLY A 199 13.30 3.93 -2.66
N THR A 200 12.32 3.96 -3.55
CA THR A 200 12.50 3.74 -4.99
C THR A 200 11.69 4.74 -5.80
N THR A 201 11.95 4.82 -7.09
CA THR A 201 11.11 5.60 -8.04
C THR A 201 9.71 5.00 -8.22
N LYS A 202 9.45 3.82 -7.65
CA LYS A 202 8.19 3.08 -7.77
C LYS A 202 7.66 2.54 -6.45
N GLY A 203 8.02 3.13 -5.32
CA GLY A 203 7.46 2.81 -4.02
C GLY A 203 8.55 2.64 -2.97
N VAL A 204 8.28 1.83 -1.95
CA VAL A 204 9.23 1.60 -0.86
C VAL A 204 9.38 0.12 -0.57
N VAL A 205 10.61 -0.29 -0.28
CA VAL A 205 10.95 -1.66 0.11
C VAL A 205 11.34 -1.65 1.59
N ARG A 206 10.82 -2.60 2.36
CA ARG A 206 11.22 -2.85 3.75
C ARG A 206 11.88 -4.22 3.86
N PHE A 207 13.00 -4.29 4.55
CA PHE A 207 13.65 -5.53 4.99
C PHE A 207 13.50 -5.68 6.49
N ASP A 208 12.96 -6.81 6.95
CA ASP A 208 12.75 -7.09 8.38
C ASP A 208 13.89 -7.90 9.03
N GLY A 209 15.02 -8.03 8.33
CA GLY A 209 16.13 -8.90 8.72
C GLY A 209 16.09 -10.28 8.05
N GLN A 210 14.94 -10.67 7.48
CA GLN A 210 14.77 -11.94 6.79
C GLN A 210 14.10 -11.81 5.42
N ASN A 211 13.03 -11.01 5.34
CA ASN A 211 12.17 -10.90 4.17
C ASN A 211 12.13 -9.47 3.65
N TRP A 212 12.14 -9.36 2.33
CA TRP A 212 11.83 -8.13 1.62
C TRP A 212 10.32 -8.03 1.41
N ALA A 213 9.76 -6.85 1.68
CA ALA A 213 8.36 -6.54 1.42
C ALA A 213 8.25 -5.20 0.68
N TYR A 214 7.45 -5.18 -0.38
CA TYR A 214 7.27 -4.03 -1.24
C TYR A 214 5.93 -3.35 -0.99
N ARG A 215 5.95 -2.02 -0.94
CA ARG A 215 4.79 -1.16 -0.68
C ARG A 215 4.69 -0.16 -1.81
N GLN A 216 3.61 -0.27 -2.56
CA GLN A 216 3.34 0.54 -3.75
C GLN A 216 1.87 0.99 -3.76
N GLY A 217 1.66 2.12 -4.41
CA GLY A 217 0.37 2.65 -4.83
C GLY A 217 -0.38 3.26 -3.67
N LYS A 218 -1.59 3.73 -3.97
CA LYS A 218 -2.51 4.38 -3.01
C LYS A 218 -2.92 3.50 -1.83
N ARG A 219 -2.52 2.23 -1.83
CA ARG A 219 -2.62 1.37 -0.64
C ARG A 219 -1.63 1.81 0.44
N TRP A 220 -0.42 2.22 0.07
CA TRP A 220 0.68 2.47 0.99
C TRP A 220 1.30 3.86 0.90
N LEU A 221 1.23 4.50 -0.27
CA LEU A 221 1.87 5.77 -0.56
C LEU A 221 0.91 6.70 -1.32
N PRO A 222 0.97 8.02 -1.09
CA PRO A 222 0.21 8.97 -1.91
C PRO A 222 0.79 9.12 -3.32
N ASN A 223 2.10 8.86 -3.49
CA ASN A 223 2.79 8.76 -4.77
C ASN A 223 3.91 7.70 -4.68
N ASP A 224 4.19 6.99 -5.77
CA ASP A 224 5.19 5.94 -5.83
C ASP A 224 6.63 6.48 -5.95
N ASP A 225 6.82 7.72 -6.41
CA ASP A 225 8.16 8.33 -6.48
C ASP A 225 8.62 8.77 -5.07
N VAL A 226 9.39 7.90 -4.40
CA VAL A 226 9.91 8.14 -3.04
C VAL A 226 11.20 8.95 -3.12
N ARG A 227 11.23 10.05 -2.37
CA ARG A 227 12.34 11.02 -2.35
C ARG A 227 13.25 10.87 -1.14
N ASP A 228 12.66 10.59 0.03
CA ASP A 228 13.41 10.51 1.29
C ASP A 228 12.62 9.72 2.34
N ILE A 229 13.32 9.16 3.34
CA ILE A 229 12.72 8.36 4.41
C ILE A 229 13.36 8.73 5.75
N ALA A 230 12.54 8.87 6.79
CA ALA A 230 13.00 8.99 8.17
C ALA A 230 12.25 7.99 9.06
N ILE A 231 12.98 7.30 9.92
CA ILE A 231 12.42 6.33 10.87
C ILE A 231 12.37 6.94 12.26
N ASP A 232 11.21 6.87 12.92
CA ASP A 232 11.08 7.31 14.30
C ASP A 232 11.61 6.28 15.29
N ALA A 233 11.75 6.68 16.56
CA ALA A 233 12.29 5.82 17.60
C ALA A 233 11.42 4.59 17.91
N ASP A 234 10.17 4.56 17.44
CA ASP A 234 9.25 3.43 17.60
C ASP A 234 9.27 2.50 16.37
N GLY A 235 10.13 2.78 15.38
CA GLY A 235 10.29 1.99 14.16
C GLY A 235 9.29 2.33 13.04
N ASN A 236 8.53 3.41 13.18
CA ASN A 236 7.59 3.85 12.15
C ASN A 236 8.32 4.67 11.07
N ALA A 237 7.84 4.57 9.84
CA ALA A 237 8.46 5.22 8.68
C ALA A 237 7.67 6.44 8.22
N TRP A 238 8.35 7.59 8.16
CA TRP A 238 7.90 8.78 7.46
C TRP A 238 8.55 8.82 6.08
N ILE A 239 7.74 8.86 5.03
CA ILE A 239 8.18 8.68 3.64
C ILE A 239 7.77 9.92 2.86
N ALA A 240 8.77 10.69 2.43
CA ALA A 240 8.57 11.81 1.51
C ALA A 240 8.40 11.29 0.08
N THR A 241 7.39 11.78 -0.63
CA THR A 241 7.09 11.40 -2.00
C THR A 241 6.78 12.63 -2.85
N ALA A 242 6.78 12.48 -4.17
CA ALA A 242 6.37 13.54 -5.10
C ALA A 242 4.87 13.93 -5.02
N GLY A 243 4.08 13.32 -4.14
CA GLY A 243 2.65 13.61 -3.99
C GLY A 243 2.17 13.62 -2.54
N GLY A 244 3.07 13.91 -1.60
CA GLY A 244 2.77 14.07 -0.19
C GLY A 244 3.66 13.19 0.68
N ILE A 245 3.22 12.96 1.91
CA ILE A 245 3.95 12.14 2.89
C ILE A 245 3.12 10.92 3.25
N ALA A 246 3.73 9.74 3.26
CA ALA A 246 3.15 8.58 3.92
C ALA A 246 3.79 8.39 5.30
N PHE A 247 2.96 8.14 6.31
CA PHE A 247 3.40 7.68 7.62
C PHE A 247 2.93 6.24 7.80
N ILE A 248 3.86 5.29 7.74
CA ILE A 248 3.62 3.85 7.94
C ILE A 248 4.02 3.49 9.37
N TYR A 249 3.07 2.96 10.14
CA TYR A 249 3.24 2.68 11.56
C TYR A 249 2.63 1.34 11.95
N PHE A 250 3.02 0.82 13.11
CA PHE A 250 2.56 -0.47 13.58
C PHE A 250 1.61 -0.33 14.77
N LYS A 251 0.41 -0.90 14.65
CA LYS A 251 -0.59 -0.92 15.73
C LYS A 251 -0.72 -2.35 16.27
N PRO A 252 -0.42 -2.59 17.56
CA PRO A 252 -0.77 -3.85 18.20
C PRO A 252 -2.28 -4.11 18.10
N MET A 253 -2.67 -5.27 17.61
CA MET A 253 -4.07 -5.71 17.59
C MET A 253 -4.19 -7.23 17.58
N THR A 254 -5.34 -7.71 18.04
CA THR A 254 -5.78 -9.09 17.90
C THR A 254 -6.46 -9.33 16.54
N LEU A 255 -6.61 -10.60 16.15
CA LEU A 255 -7.38 -10.95 14.94
C LEU A 255 -8.85 -10.48 15.05
N ALA A 256 -9.43 -10.48 16.25
CA ALA A 256 -10.78 -10.01 16.50
C ALA A 256 -10.92 -8.49 16.29
N GLU A 257 -10.01 -7.69 16.85
CA GLU A 257 -10.01 -6.22 16.64
C GLU A 257 -9.78 -5.86 15.17
N LYS A 258 -8.94 -6.61 14.46
CA LYS A 258 -8.74 -6.43 13.02
C LYS A 258 -10.02 -6.73 12.23
N ALA A 259 -10.70 -7.83 12.54
CA ALA A 259 -11.97 -8.17 11.91
C ALA A 259 -13.02 -7.09 12.18
N GLU A 260 -13.17 -6.66 13.43
CA GLU A 260 -14.11 -5.60 13.82
C GLU A 260 -13.84 -4.28 13.09
N TYR A 261 -12.57 -3.91 12.91
CA TYR A 261 -12.19 -2.74 12.12
C TYR A 261 -12.71 -2.82 10.68
N TYR A 262 -12.47 -3.94 9.98
CA TYR A 262 -12.92 -4.08 8.59
C TYR A 262 -14.44 -4.18 8.48
N GLU A 263 -15.11 -4.86 9.42
CA GLU A 263 -16.57 -4.91 9.45
C GLU A 263 -17.18 -3.52 9.64
N THR A 264 -16.60 -2.72 10.54
CA THR A 264 -17.03 -1.33 10.77
C THR A 264 -16.84 -0.48 9.51
N GLU A 265 -15.73 -0.66 8.80
CA GLU A 265 -15.46 0.05 7.55
C GLU A 265 -16.44 -0.36 6.44
N ILE A 266 -16.71 -1.66 6.30
CA ILE A 266 -17.67 -2.18 5.33
C ILE A 266 -19.06 -1.62 5.62
N ASP A 267 -19.52 -1.70 6.87
CA ASP A 267 -20.86 -1.24 7.27
C ASP A 267 -21.02 0.28 7.09
N ARG A 268 -19.96 1.07 7.25
CA ARG A 268 -19.99 2.53 7.05
C ARG A 268 -19.96 2.93 5.58
N PHE A 269 -19.18 2.24 4.77
CA PHE A 269 -18.76 2.79 3.48
C PHE A 269 -19.08 1.92 2.27
N HIS A 270 -19.29 0.62 2.44
CA HIS A 270 -19.31 -0.33 1.34
C HIS A 270 -20.65 -1.06 1.15
N ARG A 271 -21.65 -0.80 2.01
CA ARG A 271 -22.99 -1.38 1.90
C ARG A 271 -23.86 -0.63 0.89
N ARG A 272 -24.29 -1.31 -0.16
CA ARG A 272 -25.21 -0.78 -1.16
C ARG A 272 -26.59 -1.43 -1.08
N THR A 273 -27.63 -0.63 -1.37
CA THR A 273 -29.05 -1.02 -1.40
C THR A 273 -29.59 -1.53 -0.05
N LYS A 274 -30.90 -1.79 0.02
CA LYS A 274 -31.49 -2.44 1.19
C LYS A 274 -31.01 -3.90 1.42
N PHE A 275 -30.41 -4.52 0.41
CA PHE A 275 -29.91 -5.90 0.49
C PHE A 275 -28.50 -5.99 1.10
N GLY A 276 -27.76 -4.88 1.14
CA GLY A 276 -26.45 -4.81 1.80
C GLY A 276 -25.30 -5.44 1.01
N TYR A 277 -25.34 -5.36 -0.33
CA TYR A 277 -24.21 -5.75 -1.20
C TYR A 277 -22.93 -5.06 -0.74
N VAL A 278 -21.82 -5.80 -0.70
CA VAL A 278 -20.49 -5.27 -0.39
C VAL A 278 -19.82 -4.90 -1.70
N ILE A 279 -19.44 -3.62 -1.84
CA ILE A 279 -18.89 -3.11 -3.09
C ILE A 279 -17.77 -2.11 -2.85
N GLU A 280 -16.97 -1.87 -3.88
CA GLU A 280 -15.98 -0.81 -3.91
C GLU A 280 -16.64 0.57 -3.70
N ALA A 281 -16.03 1.38 -2.84
CA ALA A 281 -16.45 2.77 -2.62
C ALA A 281 -15.42 3.71 -3.25
N HIS A 282 -15.87 4.60 -4.15
CA HIS A 282 -14.97 5.53 -4.82
C HIS A 282 -14.86 6.83 -4.02
N ALA A 283 -13.64 7.12 -3.56
CA ALA A 283 -13.33 8.39 -2.91
C ALA A 283 -13.08 9.49 -3.96
N PRO A 284 -13.62 10.71 -3.78
CA PRO A 284 -13.36 11.84 -4.68
C PRO A 284 -11.92 12.37 -4.55
N VAL A 285 -11.27 12.13 -3.42
CA VAL A 285 -9.88 12.51 -3.12
C VAL A 285 -9.15 11.28 -2.59
N PRO A 286 -7.89 11.02 -3.03
CA PRO A 286 -7.09 9.92 -2.50
C PRO A 286 -6.99 9.94 -0.96
N GLY A 287 -7.17 8.79 -0.32
CA GLY A 287 -7.13 8.67 1.15
C GLY A 287 -8.35 9.23 1.89
N GLY A 288 -9.20 10.01 1.23
CA GLY A 288 -10.41 10.59 1.82
C GLY A 288 -11.53 9.57 2.03
N LYS A 289 -12.24 9.67 3.16
CA LYS A 289 -13.44 8.85 3.48
C LYS A 289 -14.74 9.65 3.50
N GLN A 290 -14.71 10.88 3.00
CA GLN A 290 -15.88 11.75 2.91
C GLN A 290 -16.46 11.73 1.48
N ASN A 291 -17.78 11.89 1.38
CA ASN A 291 -18.51 11.96 0.10
C ASN A 291 -18.19 10.77 -0.84
N LEU A 292 -18.04 9.57 -0.26
CA LEU A 292 -17.79 8.36 -1.02
C LEU A 292 -18.96 8.07 -1.95
N ARG A 293 -18.64 7.65 -3.17
CA ARG A 293 -19.63 7.32 -4.18
C ARG A 293 -19.71 5.81 -4.32
N LEU A 294 -20.91 5.28 -4.06
CA LEU A 294 -21.26 3.90 -4.33
C LEU A 294 -21.99 3.86 -5.67
N GLY A 295 -21.30 3.38 -6.71
CA GLY A 295 -21.90 3.12 -8.01
C GLY A 295 -22.54 1.74 -8.05
N ALA A 296 -23.40 1.49 -9.05
CA ALA A 296 -23.58 0.11 -9.47
C ALA A 296 -22.24 -0.36 -10.05
N SER A 297 -21.66 -1.41 -9.46
CA SER A 297 -20.53 -2.10 -10.07
C SER A 297 -20.98 -3.44 -10.57
N ASP A 298 -20.25 -3.88 -11.58
CA ASP A 298 -20.42 -5.13 -12.27
C ASP A 298 -20.23 -6.32 -11.32
N ASN A 299 -19.55 -6.12 -10.19
CA ASN A 299 -19.11 -7.16 -9.27
C ASN A 299 -19.86 -7.18 -7.93
N ASP A 300 -21.12 -6.73 -7.88
CA ASP A 300 -21.93 -6.83 -6.66
C ASP A 300 -21.99 -8.27 -6.13
N GLY A 301 -22.13 -9.26 -7.02
CA GLY A 301 -22.15 -10.68 -6.68
C GLY A 301 -20.82 -11.16 -6.11
N LEU A 302 -19.74 -10.97 -6.87
CA LEU A 302 -18.40 -11.47 -6.53
C LEU A 302 -17.90 -10.97 -5.17
N TRP A 303 -17.96 -9.66 -4.90
CA TRP A 303 -17.48 -9.12 -3.63
C TRP A 303 -18.37 -9.52 -2.45
N THR A 304 -19.68 -9.59 -2.67
CA THR A 304 -20.65 -9.98 -1.63
C THR A 304 -20.54 -11.45 -1.26
N SER A 305 -20.22 -12.34 -2.21
CA SER A 305 -20.05 -13.77 -1.94
C SER A 305 -18.77 -14.06 -1.18
N MET A 306 -17.65 -13.42 -1.54
CA MET A 306 -16.40 -13.52 -0.79
C MET A 306 -16.59 -13.06 0.66
N TYR A 307 -17.30 -11.95 0.84
CA TYR A 307 -17.69 -11.47 2.17
C TYR A 307 -18.57 -12.49 2.91
N GLY A 308 -19.63 -12.99 2.27
CA GLY A 308 -20.56 -13.97 2.85
C GLY A 308 -19.86 -15.26 3.27
N ALA A 309 -18.91 -15.74 2.46
CA ALA A 309 -18.07 -16.90 2.81
C ALA A 309 -17.19 -16.59 4.04
N GLY A 310 -16.58 -15.41 4.09
CA GLY A 310 -15.83 -14.93 5.26
C GLY A 310 -16.67 -14.96 6.55
N GLU A 311 -17.90 -14.46 6.49
CA GLU A 311 -18.83 -14.45 7.63
C GLU A 311 -19.32 -15.86 8.02
N CYS A 312 -19.46 -16.78 7.07
CA CYS A 312 -19.69 -18.20 7.36
C CYS A 312 -18.53 -18.81 8.15
N PHE A 313 -17.28 -18.54 7.77
CA PHE A 313 -16.11 -18.98 8.53
C PHE A 313 -16.04 -18.31 9.90
N ALA A 314 -16.32 -17.00 9.98
CA ALA A 314 -16.37 -16.26 11.24
C ALA A 314 -17.40 -16.86 12.20
N TYR A 315 -18.62 -17.15 11.74
CA TYR A 315 -19.62 -17.87 12.54
C TYR A 315 -19.15 -19.29 12.90
N GLY A 316 -18.52 -19.99 11.95
CA GLY A 316 -17.94 -21.32 12.18
C GLY A 316 -16.98 -21.33 13.38
N ALA A 317 -16.08 -20.35 13.43
CA ALA A 317 -15.04 -20.20 14.45
C ALA A 317 -15.56 -19.63 15.78
N THR A 318 -16.43 -18.62 15.74
CA THR A 318 -16.81 -17.83 16.94
C THR A 318 -18.18 -18.18 17.49
N LYS A 319 -19.05 -18.80 16.68
CA LYS A 319 -20.49 -18.94 16.92
C LYS A 319 -21.22 -17.61 17.14
N SER A 320 -20.66 -16.48 16.68
CA SER A 320 -21.26 -15.15 16.79
C SER A 320 -22.62 -15.07 16.06
N PRO A 321 -23.72 -14.70 16.75
CA PRO A 321 -25.02 -14.48 16.10
C PRO A 321 -24.96 -13.39 15.03
N GLU A 322 -24.13 -12.36 15.22
CA GLU A 322 -23.96 -11.26 14.28
C GLU A 322 -23.33 -11.75 12.97
N SER A 323 -22.28 -12.58 13.04
CA SER A 323 -21.66 -13.15 11.83
C SER A 323 -22.62 -14.05 11.07
N LYS A 324 -23.43 -14.83 11.79
CA LYS A 324 -24.50 -15.64 11.16
C LYS A 324 -25.50 -14.75 10.41
N GLN A 325 -25.90 -13.63 11.01
CA GLN A 325 -26.83 -12.69 10.38
C GLN A 325 -26.21 -12.01 9.17
N ARG A 326 -24.93 -11.62 9.24
CA ARG A 326 -24.18 -11.05 8.10
C ARG A 326 -24.07 -12.04 6.95
N ALA A 327 -23.68 -13.30 7.22
CA ALA A 327 -23.65 -14.36 6.23
C ALA A 327 -25.01 -14.58 5.57
N LYS A 328 -26.09 -14.61 6.36
CA LYS A 328 -27.46 -14.75 5.85
C LYS A 328 -27.85 -13.59 4.94
N ARG A 329 -27.54 -12.34 5.33
CA ARG A 329 -27.82 -11.15 4.50
C ARG A 329 -27.06 -11.20 3.17
N ALA A 330 -25.78 -11.56 3.20
CA ALA A 330 -24.98 -11.72 1.99
C ALA A 330 -25.60 -12.78 1.06
N PHE A 331 -26.00 -13.94 1.59
CA PHE A 331 -26.69 -14.97 0.82
C PHE A 331 -28.02 -14.50 0.23
N GLU A 332 -28.83 -13.76 1.01
CA GLU A 332 -30.10 -13.21 0.53
C GLU A 332 -29.90 -12.19 -0.60
N ALA A 333 -28.83 -11.38 -0.52
CA ALA A 333 -28.44 -10.45 -1.58
C ALA A 333 -28.03 -11.19 -2.86
N LEU A 334 -27.15 -12.20 -2.76
CA LEU A 334 -26.78 -13.04 -3.91
C LEU A 334 -28.00 -13.71 -4.53
N ARG A 335 -28.86 -14.32 -3.72
CA ARG A 335 -30.10 -14.93 -4.20
C ARG A 335 -30.96 -13.93 -4.96
N PHE A 336 -31.03 -12.67 -4.51
CA PHE A 336 -31.83 -11.65 -5.19
C PHE A 336 -31.33 -11.35 -6.61
N LEU A 337 -30.02 -11.43 -6.88
CA LEU A 337 -29.49 -11.33 -8.25
C LEU A 337 -30.05 -12.41 -9.18
N SER A 338 -30.34 -13.60 -8.67
CA SER A 338 -31.00 -14.67 -9.45
C SER A 338 -32.52 -14.47 -9.58
N GLU A 339 -33.15 -13.77 -8.63
CA GLU A 339 -34.60 -13.54 -8.64
C GLU A 339 -35.01 -12.32 -9.48
N ALA A 340 -34.25 -11.22 -9.43
CA ALA A 340 -34.62 -9.97 -10.10
C ALA A 340 -34.92 -10.11 -11.62
N PRO A 341 -34.19 -10.96 -12.38
CA PRO A 341 -34.50 -11.18 -13.80
C PRO A 341 -35.76 -12.01 -14.06
N LYS A 342 -36.19 -12.86 -13.11
CA LYS A 342 -37.24 -13.86 -13.35
C LYS A 342 -38.58 -13.22 -13.62
N GLY A 343 -39.30 -13.76 -14.60
CA GLY A 343 -40.62 -13.27 -15.01
C GLY A 343 -40.61 -11.87 -15.65
N SER A 344 -39.45 -11.22 -15.79
CA SER A 344 -39.35 -9.97 -16.52
C SER A 344 -39.57 -10.19 -18.02
N LYS A 345 -39.95 -9.13 -18.73
CA LYS A 345 -40.13 -9.16 -20.19
C LYS A 345 -38.89 -9.68 -20.95
N HIS A 346 -37.71 -9.52 -20.36
CA HIS A 346 -36.42 -9.92 -20.96
C HIS A 346 -35.70 -10.97 -20.10
N ALA A 347 -36.45 -11.84 -19.41
CA ALA A 347 -35.86 -12.85 -18.54
C ALA A 347 -34.82 -13.70 -19.28
N PRO A 348 -33.65 -13.96 -18.67
CA PRO A 348 -32.61 -14.77 -19.29
C PRO A 348 -32.97 -16.26 -19.17
N PRO A 349 -32.24 -17.15 -19.86
CA PRO A 349 -32.34 -18.59 -19.63
C PRO A 349 -32.06 -18.96 -18.16
N ASP A 350 -32.59 -20.10 -17.72
CA ASP A 350 -32.34 -20.61 -16.38
C ASP A 350 -30.84 -20.76 -16.10
N GLY A 351 -30.41 -20.34 -14.90
CA GLY A 351 -29.01 -20.35 -14.47
C GLY A 351 -28.26 -19.03 -14.71
N PHE A 352 -28.81 -18.11 -15.52
CA PHE A 352 -28.27 -16.77 -15.66
C PHE A 352 -28.88 -15.82 -14.62
N ILE A 353 -28.02 -14.99 -14.04
CA ILE A 353 -28.36 -14.07 -12.95
C ILE A 353 -28.14 -12.63 -13.39
N ALA A 354 -28.72 -11.68 -12.66
CA ALA A 354 -28.38 -10.28 -12.79
C ALA A 354 -26.93 -10.06 -12.36
N ARG A 355 -26.18 -9.33 -13.17
CA ARG A 355 -24.82 -8.87 -12.84
C ARG A 355 -24.83 -7.89 -11.66
N THR A 356 -25.79 -6.98 -11.69
CA THR A 356 -26.06 -6.00 -10.63
C THR A 356 -27.52 -5.53 -10.74
N VAL A 357 -28.03 -4.93 -9.67
CA VAL A 357 -29.37 -4.35 -9.61
C VAL A 357 -29.35 -2.89 -9.17
N LEU A 358 -30.28 -2.10 -9.68
CA LEU A 358 -30.54 -0.71 -9.29
C LEU A 358 -32.02 -0.53 -9.02
N GLU A 359 -32.38 0.20 -7.98
CA GLU A 359 -33.77 0.60 -7.74
C GLU A 359 -34.23 1.54 -8.86
N THR A 360 -35.47 1.42 -9.32
CA THR A 360 -35.98 2.25 -10.43
C THR A 360 -36.22 3.72 -10.05
N THR A 361 -36.03 4.07 -8.77
CA THR A 361 -35.89 5.44 -8.28
C THR A 361 -34.58 6.11 -8.73
N ALA A 362 -33.56 5.32 -9.07
CA ALA A 362 -32.32 5.82 -9.68
C ALA A 362 -32.56 6.20 -11.16
N PRO A 363 -31.73 7.10 -11.72
CA PRO A 363 -31.79 7.42 -13.15
C PRO A 363 -31.70 6.17 -14.02
N ASP A 364 -32.54 6.10 -15.07
CA ASP A 364 -32.57 4.96 -16.00
C ASP A 364 -31.20 4.78 -16.68
N PRO A 365 -30.48 3.67 -16.42
CA PRO A 365 -29.16 3.45 -17.00
C PRO A 365 -29.17 3.38 -18.53
N ASN A 366 -30.30 2.97 -19.13
CA ASN A 366 -30.43 2.85 -20.58
C ASN A 366 -30.49 4.22 -21.29
N LEU A 367 -30.82 5.28 -20.56
CA LEU A 367 -30.84 6.66 -21.08
C LEU A 367 -29.48 7.38 -20.92
N GLY A 368 -28.56 6.82 -20.13
CA GLY A 368 -27.25 7.38 -19.84
C GLY A 368 -26.11 6.69 -20.59
N SER A 369 -25.11 6.20 -19.85
CA SER A 369 -23.90 5.57 -20.40
C SER A 369 -24.14 4.31 -21.24
N TYR A 370 -25.34 3.70 -21.15
CA TYR A 370 -25.69 2.47 -21.87
C TYR A 370 -26.70 2.68 -23.01
N THR A 371 -26.81 3.91 -23.55
CA THR A 371 -27.55 4.13 -24.80
C THR A 371 -27.02 3.22 -25.92
N LEU A 372 -27.89 2.85 -26.87
CA LEU A 372 -27.52 2.01 -28.01
C LEU A 372 -26.31 2.56 -28.79
N GLU A 373 -26.29 3.88 -28.99
CA GLU A 373 -25.20 4.57 -29.68
C GLU A 373 -23.89 4.55 -28.88
N ALA A 374 -23.95 4.69 -27.55
CA ALA A 374 -22.77 4.57 -26.69
C ALA A 374 -22.23 3.13 -26.71
N GLN A 375 -23.10 2.12 -26.60
CA GLN A 375 -22.69 0.72 -26.65
C GLN A 375 -22.05 0.32 -27.98
N ARG A 376 -22.54 0.85 -29.11
CA ARG A 376 -21.94 0.60 -30.44
C ARG A 376 -20.56 1.24 -30.62
N ARG A 377 -20.33 2.39 -29.97
CA ARG A 377 -19.02 3.07 -29.97
C ARG A 377 -18.04 2.42 -29.00
N PHE A 378 -18.53 1.92 -27.88
CA PHE A 378 -17.71 1.31 -26.86
C PHE A 378 -17.11 0.01 -27.37
N ARG A 379 -15.77 -0.08 -27.38
CA ARG A 379 -15.01 -1.25 -27.86
C ARG A 379 -15.43 -1.71 -29.25
N SER A 380 -15.57 -0.78 -30.20
CA SER A 380 -15.91 -1.11 -31.59
C SER A 380 -14.84 -1.94 -32.31
N ASP A 381 -13.65 -2.04 -31.74
CA ASP A 381 -12.51 -2.86 -32.14
C ASP A 381 -12.51 -4.27 -31.51
N ASP A 382 -13.37 -4.54 -30.53
CA ASP A 382 -13.49 -5.84 -29.86
C ASP A 382 -14.54 -6.73 -30.56
N GLY A 383 -14.07 -7.73 -31.31
CA GLY A 383 -14.93 -8.67 -32.04
C GLY A 383 -15.84 -9.53 -31.14
N TYR A 384 -15.60 -9.56 -29.83
CA TYR A 384 -16.44 -10.27 -28.86
C TYR A 384 -17.50 -9.37 -28.20
N TRP A 385 -17.41 -8.06 -28.37
CA TRP A 385 -18.40 -7.14 -27.81
C TRP A 385 -19.79 -7.37 -28.43
N ARG A 386 -20.82 -7.39 -27.58
CA ARG A 386 -22.22 -7.58 -27.98
C ARG A 386 -23.05 -6.44 -27.40
N VAL A 387 -23.95 -5.92 -28.22
CA VAL A 387 -24.85 -4.83 -27.87
C VAL A 387 -26.16 -5.42 -27.36
N TYR A 388 -26.61 -5.00 -26.17
CA TYR A 388 -27.85 -5.45 -25.53
C TYR A 388 -28.83 -4.28 -25.43
N GLU A 389 -30.10 -4.50 -25.78
CA GLU A 389 -31.15 -3.48 -25.71
C GLU A 389 -32.50 -4.05 -25.27
N PRO A 390 -33.07 -3.60 -24.12
CA PRO A 390 -32.38 -2.81 -23.09
C PRO A 390 -31.25 -3.63 -22.45
N ARG A 391 -30.15 -2.97 -22.09
CA ARG A 391 -29.08 -3.62 -21.30
C ARG A 391 -29.43 -3.70 -19.82
N TRP A 392 -30.29 -2.79 -19.37
CA TRP A 392 -30.84 -2.76 -18.02
C TRP A 392 -32.37 -2.89 -18.08
N PRO A 393 -32.90 -4.07 -18.46
CA PRO A 393 -34.33 -4.35 -18.36
C PRO A 393 -34.84 -4.14 -16.92
N LYS A 394 -36.15 -3.89 -16.81
CA LYS A 394 -36.84 -3.85 -15.52
C LYS A 394 -37.20 -5.26 -15.05
N SER A 395 -37.19 -5.49 -13.74
CA SER A 395 -37.76 -6.66 -13.08
C SER A 395 -39.27 -6.78 -13.34
N ALA A 396 -39.85 -7.95 -13.06
CA ALA A 396 -41.27 -8.21 -13.31
C ALA A 396 -42.21 -7.27 -12.54
N ASP A 397 -41.83 -6.87 -11.33
CA ASP A 397 -42.54 -5.90 -10.48
C ASP A 397 -42.26 -4.43 -10.87
N GLY A 398 -41.26 -4.18 -11.71
CA GLY A 398 -40.86 -2.83 -12.13
C GLY A 398 -40.05 -2.05 -11.08
N GLU A 399 -39.72 -2.65 -9.95
CA GLU A 399 -39.01 -1.99 -8.83
C GLU A 399 -37.49 -1.90 -9.06
N TYR A 400 -36.94 -2.75 -9.92
CA TYR A 400 -35.50 -2.82 -10.18
C TYR A 400 -35.17 -2.76 -11.67
N TYR A 401 -34.09 -2.06 -12.01
CA TYR A 401 -33.28 -2.34 -13.19
C TYR A 401 -32.29 -3.45 -12.85
N TRP A 402 -32.11 -4.42 -13.74
CA TRP A 402 -31.08 -5.45 -13.60
C TRP A 402 -30.19 -5.48 -14.84
N LYS A 403 -28.86 -5.57 -14.65
CA LYS A 403 -27.90 -5.58 -15.75
C LYS A 403 -27.83 -6.98 -16.36
N SER A 404 -28.11 -7.07 -17.66
CA SER A 404 -28.38 -8.34 -18.35
C SER A 404 -27.17 -8.99 -19.04
N ASP A 405 -26.06 -8.27 -19.21
CA ASP A 405 -24.82 -8.88 -19.66
C ASP A 405 -24.16 -9.69 -18.54
N THR A 406 -23.58 -10.83 -18.91
CA THR A 406 -22.95 -11.78 -17.98
C THR A 406 -21.45 -11.84 -18.24
N SER A 407 -20.65 -11.82 -17.16
CA SER A 407 -19.20 -12.04 -17.21
C SER A 407 -18.83 -13.33 -16.45
N SER A 408 -17.69 -13.95 -16.80
CA SER A 408 -17.27 -15.22 -16.19
C SER A 408 -16.90 -15.08 -14.72
N ASP A 409 -16.25 -13.97 -14.35
CA ASP A 409 -15.90 -13.63 -12.97
C ASP A 409 -17.12 -13.42 -12.06
N GLU A 410 -18.27 -13.04 -12.62
CA GLU A 410 -19.53 -12.93 -11.88
C GLU A 410 -20.25 -14.25 -11.70
N LEU A 411 -20.22 -15.11 -12.73
CA LEU A 411 -20.76 -16.47 -12.61
C LEU A 411 -19.93 -17.31 -11.65
N ASP A 412 -18.60 -17.16 -11.67
CA ASP A 412 -17.71 -17.81 -10.71
C ASP A 412 -17.83 -17.21 -9.30
N GLY A 413 -18.18 -15.92 -9.23
CA GLY A 413 -18.38 -15.19 -8.00
C GLY A 413 -19.69 -15.52 -7.30
N HIS A 414 -20.77 -15.84 -8.02
CA HIS A 414 -22.06 -16.23 -7.45
C HIS A 414 -22.06 -17.67 -6.95
#